data_AF-A0A6N4ABE1-F1
#
_entry.id   AF-A0A6N4ABE1-F1
#
_cell.length_a   1.000
_cell.length_b   1.000
_cell.length_c   1.000
_cell.angle_alpha   90.00
_cell.angle_beta   90.00
_cell.angle_gamma   90.00
#
_symmetry.space_group_name_H-M   'P 1'
#
loop_
_entity.id
_entity.type
_entity.pdbx_description
1 polymer ?
#
loop_
_entity_poly.entity_id
_entity_poly.type
_entity_poly.pdbx_seq_one_letter_code
_entity_poly.pdbx_strand_id
1 'polypeptide(L)'
;MIRYFFLILFFSSFATYCQNSKKASKESLKLKKEIFQIIKENSLYTDSLDWKKIKEEYEMIVLSENDSASQAILFKFFTEKLRQVGDHHSFFVSKKTMSTRKQTTDHEQPKSKYLGDQIGLIKVPHCLTFDSEKDLALANTIREEIKSVDNTYTVTDWIVDLRHNSWGNMWPMLAGLNALIEDEEVGYFVYPASNNKISWSSKNGSMLSQKAKINDYKIKYRQLKIAVLIDSLTAVVEK
;
A
#
# COMPACT_ATOMS: atom_id res chain seq x y z
N MET A 1 -28.44 -53.05 -74.10
CA MET A 1 -27.84 -53.36 -72.78
C MET A 1 -27.16 -52.09 -72.29
N ILE A 2 -27.87 -51.26 -71.52
CA ILE A 2 -27.40 -49.92 -71.10
C ILE A 2 -26.76 -50.07 -69.71
N ARG A 3 -25.47 -49.77 -69.59
CA ARG A 3 -24.73 -49.70 -68.32
C ARG A 3 -24.68 -48.24 -67.87
N TYR A 4 -25.34 -47.93 -66.76
CA TYR A 4 -25.20 -46.64 -66.09
C TYR A 4 -23.97 -46.66 -65.18
N PHE A 5 -23.08 -45.69 -65.35
CA PHE A 5 -21.91 -45.46 -64.49
C PHE A 5 -22.27 -44.35 -63.50
N PHE A 6 -22.43 -44.70 -62.22
CA PHE A 6 -22.70 -43.73 -61.15
C PHE A 6 -21.38 -43.14 -60.65
N LEU A 7 -21.17 -41.85 -60.90
CA LEU A 7 -20.03 -41.09 -60.37
C LEU A 7 -20.47 -40.45 -59.04
N ILE A 8 -19.98 -40.97 -57.91
CA ILE A 8 -20.25 -40.38 -56.58
C ILE A 8 -19.20 -39.29 -56.32
N LEU A 9 -19.62 -38.03 -56.41
CA LEU A 9 -18.85 -36.86 -55.99
C LEU A 9 -18.87 -36.76 -54.45
N PHE A 10 -17.73 -37.06 -53.83
CA PHE A 10 -17.50 -36.81 -52.40
C PHE A 10 -17.28 -35.31 -52.18
N PHE A 11 -18.32 -34.60 -51.74
CA PHE A 11 -18.17 -33.26 -51.19
C PHE A 11 -17.56 -33.38 -49.78
N SER A 12 -16.24 -33.19 -49.65
CA SER A 12 -15.61 -33.01 -48.35
C SER A 12 -15.98 -31.63 -47.81
N SER A 13 -16.94 -31.58 -46.90
CA SER A 13 -17.21 -30.40 -46.09
C SER A 13 -16.03 -30.14 -45.16
N PHE A 14 -15.18 -29.18 -45.52
CA PHE A 14 -14.28 -28.55 -44.56
C PHE A 14 -15.13 -27.82 -43.54
N ALA A 15 -15.48 -28.50 -42.44
CA ALA A 15 -15.99 -27.84 -41.25
C ALA A 15 -14.85 -27.00 -40.68
N THR A 16 -14.84 -25.71 -40.99
CA THR A 16 -14.06 -24.73 -40.24
C THR A 16 -14.56 -24.78 -38.80
N TYR A 17 -13.84 -25.51 -37.94
CA TYR A 17 -13.95 -25.34 -36.49
C TYR A 17 -13.58 -23.89 -36.22
N CYS A 18 -14.60 -23.04 -36.11
CA CYS A 18 -14.45 -21.73 -35.51
C CYS A 18 -13.98 -22.02 -34.09
N GLN A 19 -12.68 -21.79 -33.81
CA GLN A 19 -12.18 -21.80 -32.45
C GLN A 19 -13.08 -20.83 -31.69
N ASN A 20 -13.87 -21.37 -30.77
CA ASN A 20 -14.74 -20.61 -29.91
C ASN A 20 -13.81 -19.76 -29.03
N SER A 21 -13.38 -18.59 -29.53
CA SER A 21 -12.42 -17.74 -28.85
C SER A 21 -13.14 -17.21 -27.62
N LYS A 22 -12.96 -17.90 -26.50
CA LYS A 22 -13.66 -17.61 -25.27
C LYS A 22 -13.30 -16.19 -24.84
N LYS A 23 -14.31 -15.32 -24.83
CA LYS A 23 -14.15 -13.87 -24.65
C LYS A 23 -13.88 -13.54 -23.18
N ALA A 24 -13.23 -12.40 -22.95
CA ALA A 24 -13.03 -11.87 -21.60
C ALA A 24 -14.36 -11.62 -20.88
N SER A 25 -14.35 -11.80 -19.56
CA SER A 25 -15.50 -11.52 -18.70
C SER A 25 -15.88 -10.03 -18.72
N LYS A 26 -17.11 -9.73 -18.29
CA LYS A 26 -17.56 -8.33 -18.14
C LYS A 26 -16.74 -7.60 -17.08
N GLU A 27 -16.36 -8.31 -16.02
CA GLU A 27 -15.57 -7.85 -14.89
C GLU A 27 -14.16 -7.46 -15.34
N SER A 28 -13.49 -8.31 -16.12
CA SER A 28 -12.17 -8.03 -16.70
C SER A 28 -12.18 -6.82 -17.63
N LEU A 29 -13.22 -6.69 -18.47
CA LEU A 29 -13.38 -5.52 -19.35
C LEU A 29 -13.68 -4.23 -18.58
N LYS A 30 -14.45 -4.33 -17.48
CA LYS A 30 -14.71 -3.21 -16.58
C LYS A 30 -13.43 -2.76 -15.88
N LEU A 31 -12.68 -3.71 -15.30
CA LEU A 31 -11.39 -3.46 -14.66
C LEU A 31 -10.41 -2.77 -15.60
N LYS A 32 -10.32 -3.23 -16.86
CA LYS A 32 -9.48 -2.62 -17.89
C LYS A 32 -9.78 -1.12 -18.03
N LYS A 33 -11.06 -0.73 -18.13
CA LYS A 33 -11.47 0.68 -18.24
C LYS A 33 -11.20 1.48 -16.97
N GLU A 34 -11.53 0.92 -15.81
CA GLU A 34 -11.40 1.61 -14.53
C GLU A 34 -9.94 1.89 -14.16
N ILE A 35 -9.03 0.92 -14.36
CA ILE A 35 -7.60 1.13 -14.05
C ILE A 35 -7.05 2.28 -14.90
N PHE A 36 -7.34 2.29 -16.21
CA PHE A 36 -6.89 3.36 -17.11
C PHE A 36 -7.37 4.73 -16.60
N GLN A 37 -8.65 4.85 -16.25
CA GLN A 37 -9.23 6.11 -15.82
C GLN A 37 -8.64 6.57 -14.47
N ILE A 38 -8.56 5.66 -13.49
CA ILE A 38 -8.05 5.96 -12.15
C ILE A 38 -6.62 6.49 -12.24
N ILE A 39 -5.74 5.82 -12.98
CA ILE A 39 -4.34 6.24 -13.09
C ILE A 39 -4.24 7.57 -13.83
N LYS A 40 -5.01 7.74 -14.91
CA LYS A 40 -5.01 8.99 -15.69
C LYS A 40 -5.43 10.20 -14.87
N GLU A 41 -6.45 10.04 -14.03
CA GLU A 41 -6.98 11.15 -13.24
C GLU A 41 -6.19 11.43 -11.96
N ASN A 42 -5.57 10.40 -11.36
CA ASN A 42 -5.06 10.49 -9.98
C ASN A 42 -3.55 10.28 -9.84
N SER A 43 -2.84 9.82 -10.88
CA SER A 43 -1.39 9.64 -10.78
C SER A 43 -0.68 10.99 -10.60
N LEU A 44 0.26 11.04 -9.64
CA LEU A 44 1.16 12.18 -9.47
C LEU A 44 1.97 12.48 -10.74
N TYR A 45 2.24 11.44 -11.53
CA TYR A 45 3.03 11.49 -12.75
C TYR A 45 2.17 11.58 -14.01
N THR A 46 0.89 11.95 -13.88
CA THR A 46 -0.04 11.98 -15.03
C THR A 46 0.48 12.85 -16.18
N ASP A 47 1.07 14.01 -15.88
CA ASP A 47 1.60 14.91 -16.91
C ASP A 47 2.93 14.42 -17.53
N SER A 48 3.58 13.43 -16.92
CA SER A 48 4.80 12.80 -17.45
C SER A 48 4.50 11.59 -18.35
N LEU A 49 3.25 11.13 -18.39
CA LEU A 49 2.84 9.94 -19.15
C LEU A 49 2.33 10.34 -20.54
N ASP A 50 2.81 9.65 -21.58
CA ASP A 50 2.27 9.78 -22.94
C ASP A 50 0.92 9.04 -23.03
N TRP A 51 -0.16 9.73 -22.67
CA TRP A 51 -1.50 9.17 -22.66
C TRP A 51 -2.01 8.72 -24.02
N LYS A 52 -1.51 9.33 -25.11
CA LYS A 52 -1.89 8.91 -26.47
C LYS A 52 -1.30 7.53 -26.75
N LYS A 53 0.01 7.38 -26.57
CA LYS A 53 0.71 6.10 -26.75
C LYS A 53 0.20 5.02 -25.80
N ILE A 54 0.00 5.36 -24.52
CA ILE A 54 -0.54 4.42 -23.53
C ILE A 54 -1.93 3.94 -23.95
N LYS A 55 -2.80 4.83 -24.47
CA LYS A 55 -4.13 4.44 -24.94
C LYS A 55 -4.07 3.49 -26.13
N GLU A 56 -3.22 3.77 -27.12
CA GLU A 56 -3.00 2.89 -28.27
C GLU A 56 -2.53 1.49 -27.83
N GLU A 57 -1.52 1.42 -26.96
CA GLU A 57 -1.03 0.14 -26.42
C GLU A 57 -2.06 -0.58 -25.54
N TYR A 58 -2.79 0.16 -24.72
CA TYR A 58 -3.86 -0.32 -23.86
C TYR A 58 -5.00 -0.95 -24.68
N GLU A 59 -5.37 -0.36 -25.81
CA GLU A 59 -6.43 -0.88 -26.68
C GLU A 59 -6.03 -2.24 -27.28
N MET A 60 -4.74 -2.44 -27.58
CA MET A 60 -4.20 -3.71 -28.09
C MET A 60 -4.15 -4.84 -27.05
N ILE A 61 -4.31 -4.56 -25.75
CA ILE A 61 -4.32 -5.61 -24.71
C ILE A 61 -5.49 -6.56 -24.91
N VAL A 62 -5.19 -7.81 -25.25
CA VAL A 62 -6.15 -8.92 -25.34
C VAL A 62 -6.30 -9.58 -23.98
N LEU A 63 -7.54 -9.63 -23.48
CA LEU A 63 -7.89 -10.28 -22.22
C LEU A 63 -8.45 -11.67 -22.49
N SER A 64 -8.23 -12.58 -21.54
CA SER A 64 -8.72 -13.96 -21.60
C SER A 64 -9.96 -14.16 -20.72
N GLU A 65 -10.59 -15.33 -20.83
CA GLU A 65 -11.64 -15.77 -19.91
C GLU A 65 -11.16 -15.94 -18.45
N ASN A 66 -9.84 -16.09 -18.24
CA ASN A 66 -9.27 -16.20 -16.91
C ASN A 66 -9.03 -14.80 -16.33
N ASP A 67 -9.91 -14.40 -15.42
CA ASP A 67 -9.84 -13.08 -14.76
C ASP A 67 -8.53 -12.84 -14.03
N SER A 68 -7.94 -13.86 -13.41
CA SER A 68 -6.66 -13.71 -12.71
C SER A 68 -5.50 -13.44 -13.68
N ALA A 69 -5.51 -14.09 -14.84
CA ALA A 69 -4.53 -13.85 -15.89
C ALA A 69 -4.71 -12.45 -16.50
N SER A 70 -5.95 -12.07 -16.81
CA SER A 70 -6.31 -10.74 -17.31
C SER A 70 -5.92 -9.63 -16.34
N GLN A 71 -6.18 -9.81 -15.05
CA GLN A 71 -5.77 -8.88 -13.99
C GLN A 71 -4.24 -8.73 -13.92
N ALA A 72 -3.49 -9.83 -13.97
CA ALA A 72 -2.03 -9.80 -13.93
C ALA A 72 -1.43 -9.03 -15.12
N ILE A 73 -1.98 -9.23 -16.33
CA ILE A 73 -1.58 -8.49 -17.54
C ILE A 73 -1.80 -6.99 -17.34
N LEU A 74 -2.98 -6.57 -16.90
CA LEU A 74 -3.32 -5.16 -16.69
C LEU A 74 -2.42 -4.53 -15.62
N PHE A 75 -2.24 -5.20 -14.49
CA PHE A 75 -1.40 -4.70 -13.40
C PHE A 75 0.06 -4.54 -13.83
N LYS A 76 0.60 -5.51 -14.57
CA LYS A 76 1.96 -5.45 -15.10
C LYS A 76 2.12 -4.28 -16.07
N PHE A 77 1.20 -4.15 -17.03
CA PHE A 77 1.24 -3.09 -18.04
C PHE A 77 1.31 -1.70 -17.40
N PHE A 78 0.37 -1.39 -16.48
CA PHE A 78 0.34 -0.07 -15.86
C PHE A 78 1.49 0.16 -14.88
N THR A 79 1.94 -0.86 -14.14
CA THR A 79 3.12 -0.75 -13.28
C THR A 79 4.35 -0.39 -14.10
N GLU A 80 4.57 -1.03 -15.25
CA GLU A 80 5.70 -0.73 -16.13
C GLU A 80 5.67 0.72 -16.64
N LYS A 81 4.49 1.23 -17.01
CA LYS A 81 4.33 2.63 -17.43
C LYS A 81 4.63 3.63 -16.32
N LEU A 82 4.19 3.34 -15.10
CA LEU A 82 4.46 4.18 -13.94
C LEU A 82 5.96 4.19 -13.58
N ARG A 83 6.62 3.02 -13.63
CA ARG A 83 8.07 2.92 -13.37
C ARG A 83 8.91 3.68 -14.40
N GLN A 84 8.47 3.73 -15.67
CA GLN A 84 9.17 4.49 -16.73
C GLN A 84 9.26 5.99 -16.46
N VAL A 85 8.33 6.55 -15.67
CA VAL A 85 8.29 7.97 -15.32
C VAL A 85 8.79 8.26 -13.90
N GLY A 86 9.36 7.25 -13.22
CA GLY A 86 9.94 7.39 -11.88
C GLY A 86 8.96 7.17 -10.73
N ASP A 87 7.72 6.74 -11.01
CA ASP A 87 6.81 6.30 -9.95
C ASP A 87 7.20 4.90 -9.48
N HIS A 88 7.84 4.81 -8.31
CA HIS A 88 8.22 3.56 -7.64
C HIS A 88 7.27 3.16 -6.50
N HIS A 89 6.30 4.01 -6.15
CA HIS A 89 5.43 3.82 -4.98
C HIS A 89 4.01 3.35 -5.34
N SER A 90 3.59 3.47 -6.60
CA SER A 90 2.34 2.87 -7.06
C SER A 90 2.47 1.35 -7.22
N PHE A 91 1.50 0.61 -6.69
CA PHE A 91 1.38 -0.85 -6.85
C PHE A 91 -0.09 -1.27 -6.78
N PHE A 92 -0.37 -2.49 -7.25
CA PHE A 92 -1.70 -3.08 -7.18
C PHE A 92 -1.77 -4.18 -6.13
N VAL A 93 -2.87 -4.24 -5.39
CA VAL A 93 -3.14 -5.32 -4.43
C VAL A 93 -4.40 -6.05 -4.86
N SER A 94 -4.29 -7.36 -5.10
CA SER A 94 -5.44 -8.19 -5.45
C SER A 94 -6.32 -8.48 -4.22
N LYS A 95 -7.61 -8.80 -4.44
CA LYS A 95 -8.50 -9.25 -3.37
C LYS A 95 -7.93 -10.44 -2.61
N LYS A 96 -7.32 -11.39 -3.33
CA LYS A 96 -6.66 -12.57 -2.75
C LYS A 96 -5.52 -12.17 -1.82
N THR A 97 -4.64 -11.28 -2.29
CA THR A 97 -3.53 -10.75 -1.49
C THR A 97 -4.04 -10.05 -0.23
N MET A 98 -5.09 -9.24 -0.37
CA MET A 98 -5.70 -8.54 0.77
C MET A 98 -6.32 -9.51 1.78
N SER A 99 -7.04 -10.54 1.33
CA SER A 99 -7.63 -11.54 2.24
C SER A 99 -6.57 -12.30 3.03
N THR A 100 -5.45 -12.67 2.39
CA THR A 100 -4.35 -13.33 3.08
C THR A 100 -3.72 -12.41 4.12
N ARG A 101 -3.50 -11.13 3.81
CA ARG A 101 -2.97 -10.13 4.77
C ARG A 101 -3.89 -9.87 5.95
N LYS A 102 -5.22 -9.98 5.77
CA LYS A 102 -6.16 -9.87 6.89
C LYS A 102 -6.09 -11.06 7.84
N GLN A 103 -5.69 -12.23 7.35
CA GLN A 103 -5.61 -13.47 8.13
C GLN A 103 -4.27 -13.65 8.86
N THR A 104 -3.22 -12.92 8.47
CA THR A 104 -1.96 -12.90 9.23
C THR A 104 -2.20 -12.28 10.62
N THR A 105 -1.88 -13.06 11.66
CA THR A 105 -2.06 -12.70 13.07
C THR A 105 -0.76 -12.33 13.77
N ASP A 106 0.39 -12.69 13.20
CA ASP A 106 1.71 -12.41 13.75
C ASP A 106 2.19 -11.04 13.27
N HIS A 107 2.07 -10.04 14.15
CA HIS A 107 2.63 -8.71 13.94
C HIS A 107 3.65 -8.46 15.03
N GLU A 108 4.87 -8.09 14.62
CA GLU A 108 5.88 -7.63 15.57
C GLU A 108 5.29 -6.49 16.42
N GLN A 109 5.46 -6.58 17.73
CA GLN A 109 4.96 -5.59 18.67
C GLN A 109 6.04 -4.55 18.96
N PRO A 110 5.66 -3.29 19.26
CA PRO A 110 6.59 -2.31 19.81
C PRO A 110 7.30 -2.85 21.04
N LYS A 111 8.58 -2.50 21.19
CA LYS A 111 9.39 -2.91 22.35
C LYS A 111 10.29 -1.78 22.79
N SER A 112 10.31 -1.53 24.08
CA SER A 112 11.20 -0.57 24.71
C SER A 112 12.35 -1.22 25.46
N LYS A 113 13.40 -0.44 25.69
CA LYS A 113 14.54 -0.83 26.52
C LYS A 113 15.19 0.40 27.13
N TYR A 114 15.62 0.31 28.40
CA TYR A 114 16.56 1.27 28.96
C TYR A 114 18.00 0.85 28.61
N LEU A 115 18.78 1.76 28.04
CA LEU A 115 20.14 1.48 27.57
C LEU A 115 21.23 1.85 28.58
N GLY A 116 20.86 2.46 29.71
CA GLY A 116 21.80 3.13 30.59
C GLY A 116 21.92 4.62 30.26
N ASP A 117 22.65 5.36 31.07
CA ASP A 117 22.99 6.78 30.84
C ASP A 117 21.80 7.69 30.54
N GLN A 118 20.64 7.43 31.15
CA GLN A 118 19.39 8.16 30.96
C GLN A 118 18.82 8.05 29.52
N ILE A 119 19.20 7.02 28.78
CA ILE A 119 18.75 6.77 27.40
C ILE A 119 17.70 5.67 27.36
N GLY A 120 16.50 6.03 26.89
CA GLY A 120 15.44 5.10 26.51
C GLY A 120 15.54 4.74 25.03
N LEU A 121 15.14 3.52 24.66
CA LEU A 121 14.95 3.10 23.28
C LEU A 121 13.53 2.58 23.10
N ILE A 122 12.88 2.95 22.00
CA ILE A 122 11.62 2.39 21.53
C ILE A 122 11.78 1.92 20.09
N LYS A 123 11.59 0.61 19.85
CA LYS A 123 11.49 0.04 18.50
C LYS A 123 10.03 0.06 18.05
N VAL A 124 9.76 0.68 16.91
CA VAL A 124 8.41 0.74 16.33
C VAL A 124 8.41 -0.06 15.02
N PRO A 125 7.75 -1.23 14.99
CA PRO A 125 7.64 -2.05 13.78
C PRO A 125 6.64 -1.47 12.78
N HIS A 126 6.61 -2.04 11.58
CA HIS A 126 5.65 -1.67 10.55
C HIS A 126 4.20 -2.02 10.95
N CYS A 127 3.24 -1.28 10.41
CA CYS A 127 1.82 -1.45 10.72
C CYS A 127 1.04 -1.82 9.45
N LEU A 128 0.84 -3.11 9.21
CA LEU A 128 0.13 -3.61 8.02
C LEU A 128 -1.33 -3.99 8.31
N THR A 129 -2.00 -3.18 9.12
CA THR A 129 -3.38 -3.41 9.52
C THR A 129 -4.34 -2.54 8.69
N PHE A 130 -5.49 -3.13 8.36
CA PHE A 130 -6.65 -2.44 7.77
C PHE A 130 -7.82 -2.51 8.75
N ASP A 131 -7.49 -2.44 10.04
CA ASP A 131 -8.37 -2.72 11.16
C ASP A 131 -8.16 -1.64 12.20
N SER A 132 -9.23 -0.91 12.49
CA SER A 132 -9.21 0.23 13.39
C SER A 132 -8.80 -0.13 14.82
N GLU A 133 -9.22 -1.29 15.31
CA GLU A 133 -8.90 -1.72 16.67
C GLU A 133 -7.43 -2.07 16.81
N LYS A 134 -6.85 -2.71 15.78
CA LYS A 134 -5.41 -3.01 15.75
C LYS A 134 -4.56 -1.74 15.64
N ASP A 135 -5.00 -0.74 14.89
CA ASP A 135 -4.32 0.56 14.83
C ASP A 135 -4.29 1.20 16.23
N LEU A 136 -5.44 1.22 16.92
CA LEU A 136 -5.53 1.77 18.28
C LEU A 136 -4.68 0.99 19.28
N ALA A 137 -4.68 -0.34 19.19
CA ALA A 137 -3.84 -1.19 20.02
C ALA A 137 -2.36 -0.84 19.83
N LEU A 138 -1.90 -0.73 18.58
CA LEU A 138 -0.50 -0.38 18.28
C LEU A 138 -0.12 0.98 18.89
N ALA A 139 -0.94 2.00 18.70
CA ALA A 139 -0.69 3.34 19.24
C ALA A 139 -0.58 3.33 20.78
N ASN A 140 -1.48 2.60 21.45
CA ASN A 140 -1.44 2.45 22.91
C ASN A 140 -0.23 1.63 23.38
N THR A 141 0.13 0.54 22.70
CA THR A 141 1.30 -0.27 23.05
C THR A 141 2.59 0.54 22.97
N ILE A 142 2.78 1.36 21.93
CA ILE A 142 3.93 2.28 21.84
C ILE A 142 4.00 3.18 23.09
N ARG A 143 2.86 3.74 23.51
CA ARG A 143 2.80 4.65 24.67
C ARG A 143 3.06 3.94 25.98
N GLU A 144 2.52 2.74 26.17
CA GLU A 144 2.74 1.98 27.40
C GLU A 144 4.20 1.52 27.53
N GLU A 145 4.84 1.13 26.43
CA GLU A 145 6.26 0.81 26.40
C GLU A 145 7.13 2.02 26.80
N ILE A 146 6.85 3.20 26.20
CA ILE A 146 7.53 4.46 26.57
C ILE A 146 7.31 4.79 28.05
N LYS A 147 6.06 4.73 28.51
CA LYS A 147 5.65 5.00 29.89
C LYS A 147 6.30 4.07 30.89
N SER A 148 6.46 2.79 30.55
CA SER A 148 7.10 1.81 31.41
C SER A 148 8.53 2.22 31.71
N VAL A 149 9.32 2.48 30.67
CA VAL A 149 10.73 2.89 30.81
C VAL A 149 10.88 4.24 31.53
N ASP A 150 10.09 5.25 31.17
CA ASP A 150 10.13 6.58 31.80
C ASP A 150 9.62 6.59 33.26
N ASN A 151 8.81 5.59 33.65
CA ASN A 151 8.40 5.41 35.03
C ASN A 151 9.43 4.69 35.88
N THR A 152 10.15 3.73 35.31
CA THR A 152 11.16 2.95 36.04
C THR A 152 12.49 3.68 36.17
N TYR A 153 12.89 4.48 35.16
CA TYR A 153 14.19 5.13 35.11
C TYR A 153 14.04 6.65 34.94
N THR A 154 15.10 7.39 35.27
CA THR A 154 15.24 8.78 34.83
C THR A 154 15.74 8.77 33.40
N VAL A 155 14.92 9.21 32.46
CA VAL A 155 15.23 9.22 31.03
C VAL A 155 15.19 10.65 30.50
N THR A 156 16.29 11.11 29.92
CA THR A 156 16.43 12.46 29.35
C THR A 156 16.64 12.45 27.84
N ASP A 157 16.92 11.26 27.28
CA ASP A 157 17.27 11.09 25.89
C ASP A 157 16.58 9.82 25.35
N TRP A 158 16.14 9.87 24.09
CA TRP A 158 15.43 8.76 23.45
C TRP A 158 16.04 8.37 22.10
N ILE A 159 16.08 7.06 21.85
CA ILE A 159 16.33 6.48 20.54
C ILE A 159 15.01 5.90 20.02
N VAL A 160 14.54 6.40 18.89
CA VAL A 160 13.41 5.83 18.15
C VAL A 160 13.97 4.96 17.02
N ASP A 161 13.80 3.64 17.14
CA ASP A 161 14.28 2.68 16.16
C ASP A 161 13.17 2.32 15.16
N LEU A 162 13.32 2.82 13.92
CA LEU A 162 12.43 2.59 12.78
C LEU A 162 13.09 1.69 11.72
N ARG A 163 14.22 1.05 12.02
CA ARG A 163 14.86 0.09 11.10
C ARG A 163 13.90 -1.07 10.84
N HIS A 164 13.85 -1.54 9.60
CA HIS A 164 12.88 -2.55 9.14
C HIS A 164 11.40 -2.14 9.26
N ASN A 165 11.09 -0.88 9.58
CA ASN A 165 9.73 -0.36 9.53
C ASN A 165 9.36 -0.03 8.06
N SER A 166 8.96 -1.07 7.34
CA SER A 166 8.57 -0.99 5.94
C SER A 166 7.05 -0.85 5.77
N TRP A 167 6.62 0.15 5.00
CA TRP A 167 5.25 0.33 4.53
C TRP A 167 4.20 0.42 5.65
N GLY A 168 2.93 0.57 5.27
CA GLY A 168 1.81 0.46 6.19
C GLY A 168 1.22 1.78 6.69
N ASN A 169 0.39 1.65 7.73
CA ASN A 169 -0.40 2.72 8.30
C ASN A 169 0.44 3.53 9.30
N MET A 170 0.80 4.75 8.92
CA MET A 170 1.63 5.63 9.76
C MET A 170 0.87 6.26 10.94
N TRP A 171 -0.45 6.37 10.85
CA TRP A 171 -1.27 7.09 11.83
C TRP A 171 -1.14 6.56 13.28
N PRO A 172 -1.21 5.25 13.54
CA PRO A 172 -1.01 4.74 14.89
C PRO A 172 0.42 4.92 15.40
N MET A 173 1.42 4.86 14.52
CA MET A 173 2.82 5.08 14.89
C MET A 173 3.03 6.52 15.35
N LEU A 174 2.56 7.49 14.56
CA LEU A 174 2.65 8.91 14.89
C LEU A 174 1.91 9.22 16.20
N ALA A 175 0.70 8.68 16.35
CA ALA A 175 -0.11 8.89 17.54
C ALA A 175 0.54 8.30 18.79
N GLY A 176 1.22 7.14 18.68
CA GLY A 176 1.99 6.53 19.77
C GLY A 176 3.25 7.33 20.13
N LEU A 177 4.06 7.67 19.12
CA LEU A 177 5.32 8.40 19.29
C LEU A 177 5.15 9.85 19.72
N ASN A 178 3.94 10.41 19.57
CA ASN A 178 3.61 11.72 20.12
C ASN A 178 3.87 11.80 21.65
N ALA A 179 3.98 10.69 22.38
CA ALA A 179 4.45 10.72 23.77
C ALA A 179 5.83 11.39 23.97
N LEU A 180 6.67 11.42 22.92
CA LEU A 180 8.04 11.95 22.93
C LEU A 180 8.20 13.34 22.29
N ILE A 181 7.22 13.81 21.52
CA ILE A 181 7.29 15.08 20.80
C ILE A 181 6.17 16.01 21.26
N GLU A 182 6.25 17.29 20.94
CA GLU A 182 5.17 18.22 21.23
C GLU A 182 4.01 18.09 20.23
N ASP A 183 2.89 18.71 20.56
CA ASP A 183 1.72 18.69 19.67
C ASP A 183 1.90 19.74 18.58
N GLU A 184 2.05 19.28 17.34
CA GLU A 184 2.42 20.14 16.22
C GLU A 184 1.90 19.62 14.88
N GLU A 185 2.00 20.46 13.87
CA GLU A 185 1.84 20.06 12.47
C GLU A 185 3.16 19.45 11.98
N VAL A 186 3.13 18.17 11.60
CA VAL A 186 4.36 17.41 11.30
C VAL A 186 4.56 17.18 9.80
N GLY A 187 3.59 17.55 8.96
CA GLY A 187 3.73 17.45 7.52
C GLY A 187 2.48 17.80 6.72
N TYR A 188 2.58 17.65 5.40
CA TYR A 188 1.51 17.91 4.44
C TYR A 188 1.49 16.86 3.34
N PHE A 189 0.29 16.52 2.86
CA PHE A 189 0.09 15.97 1.52
C PHE A 189 -0.19 17.11 0.55
N VAL A 190 0.49 17.12 -0.59
CA VAL A 190 0.33 18.13 -1.63
C VAL A 190 -0.23 17.46 -2.87
N TYR A 191 -1.31 18.03 -3.42
CA TYR A 191 -1.91 17.60 -4.68
C TYR A 191 -1.47 18.57 -5.79
N PRO A 192 -0.51 18.21 -6.66
CA PRO A 192 0.06 19.18 -7.61
C PRO A 192 -0.96 19.78 -8.56
N ALA A 193 -1.93 18.97 -9.02
CA ALA A 193 -2.95 19.41 -9.99
C ALA A 193 -3.83 20.57 -9.47
N SER A 194 -4.09 20.63 -8.15
CA SER A 194 -4.90 21.68 -7.53
C SER A 194 -4.10 22.62 -6.64
N ASN A 195 -2.81 22.35 -6.43
CA ASN A 195 -1.96 22.94 -5.40
C ASN A 195 -2.58 22.89 -3.98
N ASN A 196 -3.53 21.98 -3.75
CA ASN A 196 -4.17 21.80 -2.46
C ASN A 196 -3.19 21.12 -1.48
N LYS A 197 -3.15 21.61 -0.24
CA LYS A 197 -2.32 21.07 0.83
C LYS A 197 -3.21 20.58 1.96
N ILE A 198 -3.05 19.31 2.33
CA ILE A 198 -3.73 18.72 3.48
C ILE A 198 -2.67 18.49 4.54
N SER A 199 -2.73 19.27 5.62
CA SER A 199 -1.80 19.07 6.72
C SER A 199 -2.16 17.85 7.55
N TRP A 200 -1.15 17.29 8.19
CA TRP A 200 -1.32 16.27 9.20
C TRP A 200 -0.53 16.64 10.45
N SER A 201 -1.27 16.75 11.56
CA SER A 201 -0.79 17.09 12.88
C SER A 201 -0.66 15.87 13.79
N SER A 202 0.37 15.88 14.62
CA SER A 202 0.53 14.98 15.75
C SER A 202 -0.08 15.63 16.99
N LYS A 203 -1.08 15.01 17.61
CA LYS A 203 -1.78 15.57 18.77
C LYS A 203 -1.97 14.52 19.85
N ASN A 204 -1.69 14.90 21.09
CA ASN A 204 -1.73 14.01 22.23
C ASN A 204 -3.13 13.40 22.42
N GLY A 205 -3.17 12.09 22.73
CA GLY A 205 -4.42 11.38 22.97
C GLY A 205 -5.32 11.19 21.74
N SER A 206 -4.84 11.50 20.52
CA SER A 206 -5.66 11.41 19.31
C SER A 206 -4.90 10.82 18.11
N MET A 207 -5.64 10.22 17.19
CA MET A 207 -5.12 9.65 15.95
C MET A 207 -5.90 10.23 14.76
N LEU A 208 -5.25 10.87 13.79
CA LEU A 208 -5.98 11.59 12.74
C LEU A 208 -6.86 10.72 11.85
N SER A 209 -6.49 9.47 11.61
CA SER A 209 -7.26 8.55 10.76
C SER A 209 -8.61 8.17 11.35
N GLN A 210 -8.83 8.35 12.65
CA GLN A 210 -10.02 7.86 13.34
C GLN A 210 -10.41 8.79 14.50
N LYS A 211 -11.72 9.01 14.72
CA LYS A 211 -12.21 9.77 15.88
C LYS A 211 -12.13 8.99 17.21
N ALA A 212 -11.10 8.17 17.38
CA ALA A 212 -10.86 7.37 18.57
C ALA A 212 -9.77 8.00 19.44
N LYS A 213 -9.99 7.96 20.75
CA LYS A 213 -9.00 8.42 21.73
C LYS A 213 -8.01 7.30 22.02
N ILE A 214 -6.75 7.67 22.15
CA ILE A 214 -5.69 6.81 22.68
C ILE A 214 -5.23 7.35 24.03
N ASN A 215 -4.41 6.59 24.76
CA ASN A 215 -3.72 7.08 25.95
C ASN A 215 -2.99 8.41 25.63
N ASP A 216 -3.07 9.38 26.53
CA ASP A 216 -2.50 10.73 26.42
C ASP A 216 -1.20 10.92 27.21
N TYR A 217 -0.54 9.83 27.62
CA TYR A 217 0.69 9.87 28.38
C TYR A 217 1.79 10.62 27.62
N LYS A 218 2.38 11.60 28.29
CA LYS A 218 3.62 12.28 27.89
C LYS A 218 4.69 11.95 28.91
N ILE A 219 5.91 11.80 28.45
CA ILE A 219 7.06 11.59 29.31
C ILE A 219 7.27 12.75 30.30
N LYS A 220 8.01 12.48 31.38
CA LYS A 220 8.29 13.44 32.45
C LYS A 220 9.21 14.58 32.01
N TYR A 221 10.27 14.27 31.27
CA TYR A 221 11.28 15.24 30.82
C TYR A 221 11.01 15.70 29.39
N ARG A 222 10.50 16.93 29.20
CA ARG A 222 10.09 17.42 27.88
C ARG A 222 11.21 18.05 27.03
N GLN A 223 12.35 18.37 27.64
CA GLN A 223 13.53 18.86 26.92
C GLN A 223 14.43 17.69 26.52
N LEU A 224 13.96 16.90 25.56
CA LEU A 224 14.65 15.70 25.10
C LEU A 224 15.69 15.98 24.02
N LYS A 225 16.66 15.08 23.91
CA LYS A 225 17.31 14.78 22.63
C LYS A 225 16.74 13.46 22.09
N ILE A 226 16.41 13.45 20.80
CA ILE A 226 15.88 12.26 20.13
C ILE A 226 16.82 11.92 18.97
N ALA A 227 17.33 10.69 18.97
CA ALA A 227 17.97 10.09 17.81
C ALA A 227 16.98 9.15 17.12
N VAL A 228 16.93 9.17 15.79
CA VAL A 228 16.08 8.27 15.00
C VAL A 228 16.96 7.33 14.20
N LEU A 229 16.75 6.02 14.33
CA LEU A 229 17.46 5.01 13.55
C LEU A 229 16.58 4.60 12.36
N ILE A 230 17.14 4.69 11.16
CA ILE A 230 16.53 4.25 9.90
C ILE A 230 17.50 3.35 9.14
N ASP A 231 16.99 2.47 8.29
CA ASP A 231 17.79 1.66 7.37
C ASP A 231 17.18 1.66 5.95
N SER A 232 17.77 0.90 5.04
CA SER A 232 17.27 0.76 3.66
C SER A 232 15.87 0.11 3.56
N LEU A 233 15.32 -0.36 4.68
CA LEU A 233 13.99 -0.96 4.76
C LEU A 233 12.98 -0.03 5.47
N THR A 234 13.42 1.11 6.00
CA THR A 234 12.56 2.18 6.50
C THR A 234 11.96 2.97 5.33
N ALA A 235 10.92 2.45 4.70
CA ALA A 235 10.30 3.12 3.55
C ALA A 235 8.87 2.64 3.28
N VAL A 236 8.09 3.49 2.60
CA VAL A 236 6.74 3.19 2.09
C VAL A 236 6.79 2.46 0.73
N VAL A 237 7.85 1.69 0.47
CA VAL A 237 8.11 0.71 -0.64
C VAL A 237 9.42 1.04 -1.36
N GLU A 238 10.34 0.07 -1.38
CA GLU A 238 11.25 -0.16 -2.50
C GLU A 238 11.68 -1.63 -2.54
N LYS A 239 11.19 -2.38 -3.54
CA LYS A 239 11.85 -3.47 -4.28
C LYS A 239 11.04 -3.78 -5.54
#